data_AF-A0AAE1B4J4-F1
#
_entry.id   AF-A0AAE1B4J4-F1
#
_cell.length_a   1.000
_cell.length_b   1.000
_cell.length_c   1.000
_cell.angle_alpha   90.00
_cell.angle_beta   90.00
_cell.angle_gamma   90.00
#
_symmetry.space_group_name_H-M   'P 1'
#
loop_
_entity.id
_entity.type
_entity.pdbx_description
1 polymer ?
#
loop_
_entity_poly.entity_id
_entity_poly.type
_entity_poly.pdbx_seq_one_letter_code
_entity_poly.pdbx_strand_id
1 'polypeptide(L)'
;MKNMMNGLLSEIDVMDNDSSQSVTINDCVHGHIQLSRDLIKIVDTPQIQRLRDLKQLGLGSYVYPGATHTRFAHCIGVCHLAGTFMWQLHNCQPELKITERDIFCVQVAGLCHDLGHGPFSHMFEKAVKEGYKKDWKHEQASVTLFAKMVEDSL
;
A
#
# COMPACT_ATOMS: atom_id res chain seq x y z
N MET A 1 14.71 10.28 4.40
CA MET A 1 13.26 10.13 4.65
C MET A 1 12.54 11.47 4.86
N LYS A 2 12.84 12.27 5.89
CA LYS A 2 12.16 13.57 6.13
C LYS A 2 12.14 14.54 4.92
N ASN A 3 13.25 14.65 4.17
CA ASN A 3 13.32 15.56 3.02
C ASN A 3 12.66 15.04 1.73
N MET A 4 12.55 13.71 1.53
CA MET A 4 11.84 13.13 0.36
C MET A 4 10.32 13.19 0.56
N MET A 5 9.84 12.95 1.79
CA MET A 5 8.45 13.17 2.14
C MET A 5 8.05 14.64 1.95
N ASN A 6 8.91 15.59 2.31
CA ASN A 6 8.58 17.02 2.15
C ASN A 6 8.41 17.47 0.68
N GLY A 7 9.11 16.86 -0.28
CA GLY A 7 8.92 17.14 -1.72
C GLY A 7 7.60 16.58 -2.25
N LEU A 8 7.30 15.32 -1.89
CA LEU A 8 5.99 14.68 -2.13
C LEU A 8 4.84 15.53 -1.56
N LEU A 9 5.08 16.17 -0.41
CA LEU A 9 4.08 16.90 0.37
C LEU A 9 3.95 18.37 -0.05
N SER A 10 4.98 18.98 -0.65
CA SER A 10 4.88 20.33 -1.23
C SER A 10 4.10 20.37 -2.54
N GLU A 11 4.06 19.27 -3.28
CA GLU A 11 3.24 19.14 -4.49
C GLU A 11 1.79 18.73 -4.17
N ILE A 12 1.56 18.08 -3.02
CA ILE A 12 0.22 17.83 -2.48
C ILE A 12 -0.46 19.15 -2.05
N ASP A 13 0.29 20.13 -1.53
CA ASP A 13 -0.24 21.46 -1.16
C ASP A 13 -0.70 22.32 -2.36
N VAL A 14 -0.51 21.86 -3.61
CA VAL A 14 -0.89 22.58 -4.84
C VAL A 14 -2.15 21.97 -5.52
N MET A 15 -2.81 20.98 -4.92
CA MET A 15 -3.86 20.24 -5.62
C MET A 15 -5.27 20.85 -5.53
N ASP A 16 -5.91 20.93 -6.70
CA ASP A 16 -7.18 21.57 -7.06
C ASP A 16 -8.40 21.30 -6.16
N ASN A 17 -9.35 22.24 -6.24
CA ASN A 17 -10.64 22.33 -5.53
C ASN A 17 -11.67 21.21 -5.88
N ASP A 18 -11.24 20.06 -6.42
CA ASP A 18 -12.05 18.87 -6.81
C ASP A 18 -11.85 17.67 -5.86
N SER A 19 -11.36 17.94 -4.65
CA SER A 19 -11.07 16.95 -3.59
C SER A 19 -12.29 16.16 -3.05
N SER A 20 -13.48 16.39 -3.61
CA SER A 20 -14.73 15.75 -3.17
C SER A 20 -15.00 14.38 -3.80
N GLN A 21 -14.23 13.98 -4.81
CA GLN A 21 -14.48 12.72 -5.53
C GLN A 21 -13.67 11.55 -4.95
N SER A 22 -14.36 10.52 -4.47
CA SER A 22 -13.77 9.23 -4.09
C SER A 22 -14.07 8.17 -5.15
N VAL A 23 -13.16 7.20 -5.29
CA VAL A 23 -13.40 5.99 -6.09
C VAL A 23 -13.81 4.88 -5.15
N THR A 24 -14.90 4.20 -5.50
CA THR A 24 -15.38 3.03 -4.74
C THR A 24 -14.83 1.75 -5.37
N ILE A 25 -14.17 0.93 -4.55
CA ILE A 25 -13.71 -0.41 -4.88
C ILE A 25 -14.59 -1.41 -4.13
N ASN A 26 -15.10 -2.42 -4.83
CA ASN A 26 -15.84 -3.51 -4.21
C ASN A 26 -14.88 -4.61 -3.75
N ASP A 27 -14.81 -4.81 -2.44
CA ASP A 27 -13.96 -5.77 -1.77
C ASP A 27 -14.80 -6.87 -1.09
N CYS A 28 -14.35 -8.13 -1.19
CA CYS A 28 -15.12 -9.27 -0.68
C CYS A 28 -15.07 -9.43 0.85
N VAL A 29 -14.15 -8.74 1.53
CA VAL A 29 -13.97 -8.79 2.98
C VAL A 29 -14.56 -7.54 3.64
N HIS A 30 -14.34 -6.37 3.05
CA HIS A 30 -14.69 -5.06 3.62
C HIS A 30 -15.88 -4.38 2.94
N GLY A 31 -16.47 -5.00 1.90
CA GLY A 31 -17.59 -4.41 1.17
C GLY A 31 -17.14 -3.24 0.30
N HIS A 32 -17.74 -2.07 0.46
CA HIS A 32 -17.39 -0.88 -0.33
C HIS A 32 -16.25 -0.10 0.32
N ILE A 33 -15.07 -0.14 -0.29
CA ILE A 33 -13.92 0.66 0.11
C ILE A 33 -13.90 1.95 -0.71
N GLN A 34 -13.87 3.10 -0.04
CA GLN A 34 -13.69 4.40 -0.69
C GLN A 34 -12.24 4.85 -0.57
N LEU A 35 -11.62 5.19 -1.70
CA LEU A 35 -10.29 5.78 -1.76
C LEU A 35 -10.37 7.18 -2.37
N SER A 36 -9.60 8.13 -1.83
CA SER A 36 -9.45 9.47 -2.41
C SER A 36 -8.76 9.38 -3.79
N ARG A 37 -8.96 10.40 -4.64
CA ARG A 37 -8.24 10.45 -5.93
C ARG A 37 -6.73 10.38 -5.78
N ASP A 38 -6.16 10.94 -4.72
CA ASP A 38 -4.70 10.88 -4.49
C ASP A 38 -4.20 9.48 -4.14
N LEU A 39 -4.97 8.70 -3.37
CA LEU A 39 -4.67 7.29 -3.18
C LEU A 39 -4.79 6.52 -4.49
N ILE A 40 -5.79 6.84 -5.32
CA ILE A 40 -5.96 6.19 -6.62
C ILE A 40 -4.78 6.46 -7.57
N LYS A 41 -4.23 7.68 -7.59
CA LYS A 41 -3.00 7.98 -8.36
C LYS A 41 -1.86 7.02 -8.00
N ILE A 42 -1.70 6.71 -6.71
CA ILE A 42 -0.68 5.76 -6.22
C ILE A 42 -1.07 4.32 -6.61
N VAL A 43 -2.33 3.95 -6.45
CA VAL A 43 -2.85 2.61 -6.81
C VAL A 43 -2.64 2.32 -8.30
N ASP A 44 -2.81 3.30 -9.17
CA ASP A 44 -2.71 3.16 -10.63
C ASP A 44 -1.26 3.18 -11.17
N THR A 45 -0.27 3.21 -10.27
CA THR A 45 1.14 3.05 -10.68
C THR A 45 1.47 1.60 -11.08
N PRO A 46 2.38 1.38 -12.05
CA PRO A 46 2.83 0.03 -12.40
C PRO A 46 3.37 -0.79 -11.21
N GLN A 47 4.00 -0.10 -10.25
CA GLN A 47 4.63 -0.70 -9.07
C GLN A 47 3.58 -1.33 -8.14
N ILE A 48 2.42 -0.68 -7.95
CA ILE A 48 1.28 -1.24 -7.20
C ILE A 48 0.50 -2.24 -8.05
N GLN A 49 0.22 -1.93 -9.32
CA GLN A 49 -0.58 -2.81 -10.20
C GLN A 49 0.05 -4.19 -10.38
N ARG A 50 1.38 -4.32 -10.35
CA ARG A 50 2.05 -5.64 -10.39
C ARG A 50 1.61 -6.59 -9.27
N LEU A 51 1.14 -6.07 -8.13
CA LEU A 51 0.71 -6.89 -7.01
C LEU A 51 -0.53 -7.73 -7.36
N ARG A 52 -1.22 -7.43 -8.47
CA ARG A 52 -2.32 -8.24 -9.01
C ARG A 52 -1.87 -9.63 -9.45
N ASP A 53 -0.60 -9.79 -9.81
CA ASP A 53 -0.05 -11.05 -10.29
C ASP A 53 0.62 -11.88 -9.18
N LEU A 54 0.75 -11.30 -7.98
CA LEU A 54 1.37 -11.96 -6.84
C LEU A 54 0.31 -12.60 -5.93
N LYS A 55 0.21 -13.93 -5.97
CA LYS A 55 -0.64 -14.68 -5.03
C LYS A 55 -0.19 -14.44 -3.59
N GLN A 56 -1.15 -14.12 -2.72
CA GLN A 56 -0.90 -13.86 -1.30
C GLN A 56 -0.18 -15.05 -0.65
N LEU A 57 -0.71 -16.26 -0.87
CA LEU A 57 -0.19 -17.50 -0.28
C LEU A 57 0.80 -18.25 -1.19
N GLY A 58 1.21 -17.67 -2.33
CA GLY A 58 2.12 -18.31 -3.27
C GLY A 58 1.66 -19.72 -3.66
N LEU A 59 2.50 -20.73 -3.38
CA LEU A 59 2.20 -22.13 -3.64
C LEU A 59 1.03 -22.70 -2.82
N GLY A 60 0.59 -22.01 -1.76
CA GLY A 60 -0.60 -22.41 -0.99
C GLY A 60 -1.86 -22.51 -1.87
N SER A 61 -1.92 -21.76 -2.98
CA SER A 61 -2.99 -21.86 -3.98
C SER A 61 -3.08 -23.22 -4.68
N TYR A 62 -2.00 -24.01 -4.70
CA TYR A 62 -1.99 -25.38 -5.26
C TYR A 62 -2.50 -26.43 -4.28
N VAL A 63 -2.53 -26.11 -2.98
CA VAL A 63 -3.09 -26.95 -1.93
C VAL A 63 -4.54 -26.56 -1.63
N TYR A 64 -4.83 -25.26 -1.65
CA TYR A 64 -6.14 -24.68 -1.38
C TYR A 64 -6.64 -23.94 -2.62
N PRO A 65 -7.49 -24.57 -3.47
CA PRO A 65 -7.94 -23.96 -4.73
C PRO A 65 -8.66 -22.62 -4.57
N GLY A 66 -9.25 -22.34 -3.40
CA GLY A 66 -9.87 -21.05 -3.09
C GLY A 66 -8.89 -19.93 -2.74
N ALA A 67 -7.61 -20.23 -2.50
CA ALA A 67 -6.58 -19.25 -2.15
C ALA A 67 -6.04 -18.51 -3.39
N THR A 68 -6.95 -17.94 -4.19
CA THR A 68 -6.63 -17.26 -5.46
C THR A 68 -6.31 -15.77 -5.29
N HIS A 69 -6.57 -15.21 -4.11
CA HIS A 69 -6.37 -13.81 -3.76
C HIS A 69 -4.91 -13.37 -3.91
N THR A 70 -4.74 -12.08 -4.20
CA THR A 70 -3.46 -11.48 -4.57
C THR A 70 -3.07 -10.42 -3.56
N ARG A 71 -1.78 -10.07 -3.52
CA ARG A 71 -1.27 -9.00 -2.65
C ARG A 71 -1.96 -7.67 -2.93
N PHE A 72 -2.39 -7.42 -4.17
CA PHE A 72 -3.14 -6.20 -4.51
C PHE A 72 -4.40 -6.01 -3.66
N ALA A 73 -5.30 -6.99 -3.62
CA ALA A 73 -6.53 -6.89 -2.85
C ALA A 73 -6.24 -6.74 -1.35
N HIS A 74 -5.24 -7.47 -0.85
CA HIS A 74 -4.78 -7.35 0.52
C HIS A 74 -4.29 -5.92 0.84
N CYS A 75 -3.42 -5.33 0.01
CA CYS A 75 -2.91 -3.97 0.19
C CYS A 75 -4.01 -2.91 0.17
N ILE A 76 -5.03 -3.05 -0.69
CA ILE A 76 -6.20 -2.16 -0.70
C ILE A 76 -6.96 -2.26 0.63
N GLY A 77 -7.18 -3.48 1.13
CA GLY A 77 -7.81 -3.70 2.44
C GLY A 77 -7.01 -3.12 3.60
N VAL A 78 -5.67 -3.29 3.61
CA VAL A 78 -4.80 -2.71 4.63
C VAL A 78 -4.84 -1.17 4.57
N CYS A 79 -4.77 -0.57 3.39
CA CYS A 79 -4.94 0.88 3.19
C CYS A 79 -6.27 1.38 3.80
N HIS A 80 -7.37 0.67 3.53
CA HIS A 80 -8.68 0.99 4.07
C HIS A 80 -8.69 0.94 5.60
N LEU A 81 -8.24 -0.17 6.20
CA LEU A 81 -8.24 -0.34 7.66
C LEU A 81 -7.32 0.67 8.37
N ALA A 82 -6.15 0.98 7.79
CA ALA A 82 -5.26 2.00 8.32
C ALA A 82 -5.95 3.37 8.38
N GLY A 83 -6.65 3.75 7.30
CA GLY A 83 -7.43 4.99 7.26
C GLY A 83 -8.56 5.01 8.26
N THR A 84 -9.39 3.96 8.30
CA THR A 84 -10.50 3.82 9.26
C THR A 84 -10.03 3.95 10.70
N PHE A 85 -8.91 3.29 11.05
CA PHE A 85 -8.35 3.37 12.39
C PHE A 85 -7.85 4.78 12.72
N MET A 86 -7.12 5.42 11.81
CA MET A 86 -6.59 6.76 12.03
C MET A 86 -7.69 7.82 12.12
N TRP A 87 -8.76 7.71 11.33
CA TRP A 87 -9.94 8.57 11.46
C TRP A 87 -10.64 8.38 12.81
N GLN A 88 -10.72 7.14 13.31
CA GLN A 88 -11.29 6.88 14.62
C GLN A 88 -10.47 7.57 15.73
N LEU A 89 -9.14 7.47 15.69
CA LEU A 89 -8.27 8.16 16.64
C LEU A 89 -8.38 9.68 16.53
N HIS A 90 -8.40 10.22 15.30
CA HIS A 90 -8.60 11.65 15.06
C HIS A 90 -9.89 12.18 15.70
N ASN A 91 -11.00 11.45 15.53
CA ASN A 91 -12.31 11.85 16.02
C ASN A 91 -12.48 11.64 17.54
N CYS A 92 -11.95 10.54 18.07
CA CYS A 92 -12.13 10.19 19.48
C CYS A 92 -11.12 10.87 20.42
N GLN A 93 -9.96 11.27 19.91
CA GLN A 93 -8.86 11.84 20.71
C GLN A 93 -8.25 13.09 20.05
N PRO A 94 -9.00 14.21 19.96
CA PRO A 94 -8.53 15.43 19.29
C PRO A 94 -7.23 16.00 19.90
N GLU A 95 -6.93 15.70 21.16
CA GLU A 95 -5.69 16.09 21.83
C GLU A 95 -4.42 15.49 21.20
N LEU A 96 -4.55 14.39 20.45
CA LEU A 96 -3.44 13.78 19.69
C LEU A 96 -3.04 14.63 18.47
N LYS A 97 -3.89 15.58 18.05
CA LYS A 97 -3.63 16.49 16.91
C LYS A 97 -3.26 15.75 15.62
N ILE A 98 -3.86 14.59 15.39
CA ILE A 98 -3.72 13.83 14.14
C ILE A 98 -4.27 14.69 13.00
N THR A 99 -3.47 14.95 11.98
CA THR A 99 -3.90 15.74 10.80
C THR A 99 -4.37 14.82 9.68
N GLU A 100 -5.14 15.33 8.72
CA GLU A 100 -5.50 14.57 7.51
C GLU A 100 -4.27 14.08 6.75
N ARG A 101 -3.18 14.87 6.78
CA ARG A 101 -1.87 14.47 6.23
C ARG A 101 -1.31 13.23 6.92
N ASP A 102 -1.41 13.13 8.24
CA ASP A 102 -0.97 11.94 8.98
C ASP A 102 -1.81 10.71 8.61
N ILE A 103 -3.14 10.88 8.49
CA ILE A 103 -4.06 9.82 8.06
C ILE A 103 -3.67 9.33 6.66
N PHE A 104 -3.47 10.25 5.72
CA PHE A 104 -3.05 9.93 4.37
C PHE A 104 -1.71 9.21 4.33
N CYS A 105 -0.71 9.67 5.10
CA CYS A 105 0.59 9.01 5.18
C CYS A 105 0.48 7.57 5.70
N VAL A 106 -0.38 7.33 6.69
CA VAL A 106 -0.62 5.98 7.24
C VAL A 106 -1.37 5.10 6.23
N GLN A 107 -2.33 5.65 5.49
CA GLN A 107 -2.99 4.92 4.39
C GLN A 107 -1.99 4.52 3.30
N VAL A 108 -1.13 5.44 2.87
CA VAL A 108 -0.07 5.16 1.88
C VAL A 108 0.92 4.12 2.41
N ALA A 109 1.31 4.20 3.68
CA ALA A 109 2.16 3.19 4.31
C ALA A 109 1.48 1.81 4.32
N GLY A 110 0.19 1.74 4.66
CA GLY A 110 -0.60 0.51 4.61
C GLY A 110 -0.72 -0.06 3.20
N LEU A 111 -0.98 0.80 2.20
CA LEU A 111 -1.04 0.43 0.79
C LEU A 111 0.29 -0.16 0.29
N CYS A 112 1.41 0.41 0.71
CA CYS A 112 2.74 0.08 0.18
C CYS A 112 3.53 -0.93 1.02
N HIS A 113 3.01 -1.41 2.16
CA HIS A 113 3.81 -2.24 3.09
C HIS A 113 4.35 -3.52 2.45
N ASP A 114 3.56 -4.13 1.57
CA ASP A 114 3.85 -5.36 0.82
C ASP A 114 4.39 -5.12 -0.59
N LEU A 115 4.70 -3.85 -0.92
CA LEU A 115 5.14 -3.44 -2.25
C LEU A 115 6.42 -4.16 -2.69
N GLY A 116 7.25 -4.68 -1.80
CA GLY A 116 8.51 -5.34 -2.11
C GLY A 116 8.42 -6.84 -2.36
N HIS A 117 7.25 -7.46 -2.26
CA HIS A 117 7.14 -8.91 -2.45
C HIS A 117 7.58 -9.36 -3.85
N GLY A 118 8.34 -10.45 -3.89
CA GLY A 118 8.73 -11.14 -5.12
C GLY A 118 7.74 -12.25 -5.52
N PRO A 119 8.01 -12.98 -6.63
CA PRO A 119 7.20 -14.11 -7.08
C PRO A 119 6.97 -15.16 -5.99
N PHE A 120 5.72 -15.60 -5.82
CA PHE A 120 5.33 -16.52 -4.74
C PHE A 120 5.53 -15.97 -3.31
N SER A 121 5.53 -14.65 -3.15
CA SER A 121 5.46 -13.97 -1.84
C SER A 121 6.59 -14.39 -0.88
N HIS A 122 6.28 -14.93 0.30
CA HIS A 122 7.31 -15.31 1.29
C HIS A 122 8.22 -16.45 0.82
N MET A 123 7.82 -17.23 -0.20
CA MET A 123 8.69 -18.24 -0.77
C MET A 123 9.89 -17.61 -1.47
N PHE A 124 9.72 -16.43 -2.10
CA PHE A 124 10.82 -15.71 -2.73
C PHE A 124 11.92 -15.38 -1.73
N GLU A 125 11.53 -14.82 -0.58
CA GLU A 125 12.47 -14.45 0.49
C GLU A 125 13.29 -15.67 0.94
N LYS A 126 12.63 -16.81 1.15
CA LYS A 126 13.30 -18.07 1.51
C LYS A 126 14.23 -18.55 0.40
N ALA A 127 13.78 -18.55 -0.86
CA ALA A 127 14.58 -18.97 -2.00
C ALA A 127 15.82 -18.09 -2.20
N VAL A 128 15.70 -16.78 -2.00
CA VAL A 128 16.85 -15.85 -2.06
C VAL A 128 17.84 -16.13 -0.93
N LYS A 129 17.34 -16.32 0.28
CA LYS A 129 18.17 -16.65 1.44
C LYS A 129 18.90 -17.98 1.29
N GLU A 130 18.22 -19.01 0.80
CA GLU A 130 18.77 -20.35 0.69
C GLU A 130 19.68 -20.50 -0.53
N GLY A 131 19.24 -20.00 -1.69
CA GLY A 131 19.93 -20.15 -2.98
C GLY A 131 21.07 -19.16 -3.20
N TYR A 132 20.92 -17.91 -2.74
CA TYR A 132 21.93 -16.86 -2.94
C TYR A 132 22.66 -16.46 -1.65
N LYS A 133 22.30 -17.05 -0.50
CA LYS A 133 22.88 -16.73 0.82
C LYS A 133 22.82 -15.23 1.16
N LYS A 134 21.79 -14.53 0.66
CA LYS A 134 21.54 -13.11 0.93
C LYS A 134 20.37 -12.94 1.88
N ASP A 135 20.54 -12.11 2.89
CA ASP A 135 19.44 -11.68 3.74
C ASP A 135 18.69 -10.55 3.04
N TRP A 136 17.73 -10.95 2.21
CA TRP A 136 16.83 -10.04 1.52
C TRP A 136 15.49 -10.05 2.25
N LYS A 137 14.87 -8.89 2.37
CA LYS A 137 13.62 -8.66 3.09
C LYS A 137 12.64 -7.94 2.20
N HIS A 138 11.41 -8.45 2.08
CA HIS A 138 10.41 -7.80 1.24
C HIS A 138 10.07 -6.40 1.78
N GLU A 139 10.15 -6.17 3.09
CA GLU A 139 9.94 -4.86 3.71
C GLU A 139 10.97 -3.83 3.23
N GLN A 140 12.25 -4.21 3.19
CA GLN A 140 13.31 -3.33 2.68
C GLN A 140 13.13 -3.08 1.18
N ALA A 141 12.71 -4.09 0.42
CA ALA A 141 12.37 -3.92 -0.98
C ALA A 141 11.12 -3.03 -1.18
N SER A 142 10.13 -3.06 -0.28
CA SER A 142 8.96 -2.18 -0.31
C SER A 142 9.39 -0.73 -0.21
N VAL A 143 10.27 -0.42 0.75
CA VAL A 143 10.81 0.94 0.94
C VAL A 143 11.58 1.39 -0.30
N THR A 144 12.47 0.54 -0.84
CA THR A 144 13.25 0.87 -2.04
C THR A 144 12.35 1.10 -3.26
N LEU A 145 11.36 0.24 -3.47
CA LEU A 145 10.46 0.37 -4.62
C LEU A 145 9.50 1.55 -4.47
N PHE A 146 9.06 1.85 -3.26
CA PHE A 146 8.28 3.05 -2.97
C PHE A 146 9.08 4.33 -3.28
N ALA A 147 10.32 4.40 -2.82
CA ALA A 147 11.21 5.53 -3.13
C ALA A 147 11.37 5.71 -4.65
N LYS A 148 11.55 4.61 -5.39
CA LYS A 148 11.68 4.65 -6.85
C LYS A 148 10.38 5.05 -7.55
N MET A 149 9.23 4.54 -7.08
CA MET A 149 7.91 4.91 -7.57
C MET A 149 7.65 6.41 -7.44
N VAL A 150 8.05 6.99 -6.29
CA VAL A 150 7.97 8.44 -6.07
C VAL A 150 8.85 9.18 -7.08
N GLU A 151 10.11 8.78 -7.26
CA GLU A 151 11.01 9.45 -8.22
C GLU A 151 10.55 9.39 -9.68
N ASP A 152 9.83 8.33 -10.07
CA ASP A 152 9.45 8.06 -11.47
C ASP A 152 8.07 8.60 -11.85
N SER A 153 7.18 8.83 -10.90
CA SER A 153 5.73 8.95 -11.17
C SER A 153 5.03 10.05 -10.39
N LEU A 154 5.73 10.74 -9.48
CA LEU A 154 5.21 11.87 -8.73
C LEU A 154 6.19 13.05 -8.88
#